data_AF-A0A975C1V2-F1
#
_entry.id   AF-A0A975C1V2-F1
#
_cell.length_a   1.000
_cell.length_b   1.000
_cell.length_c   1.000
_cell.angle_alpha   90.00
_cell.angle_beta   90.00
_cell.angle_gamma   90.00
#
_symmetry.space_group_name_H-M   'P 1'
#
loop_
_entity.id
_entity.type
_entity.pdbx_description
1 polymer ?
#
loop_
_entity_poly.entity_id
_entity_poly.type
_entity_poly.pdbx_seq_one_letter_code
_entity_poly.pdbx_strand_id
1 'polypeptide(L)' 'MTPHPIPADATTISADDHADLFLDTVRAAMERRRWELGAEALGDLSDEELAAVIEGAMSEAGAALG' A
#
# COMPACT_ATOMS: atom_id res chain seq x y z
N MET A 1 -38.92 29.07 -8.64
CA MET A 1 -37.48 28.76 -8.61
C MET A 1 -37.34 27.26 -8.46
N THR A 2 -36.90 26.58 -9.51
CA THR A 2 -36.67 25.12 -9.47
C THR A 2 -35.39 24.84 -8.68
N PRO A 3 -35.40 23.96 -7.66
CA PRO A 3 -34.18 23.58 -6.96
C PRO A 3 -33.19 22.98 -7.95
N HIS A 4 -31.95 23.45 -7.89
CA HIS A 4 -30.85 22.94 -8.70
C HIS A 4 -30.43 21.58 -8.11
N PRO A 5 -30.42 20.48 -8.88
CA PRO A 5 -29.90 19.21 -8.37
C PRO A 5 -28.39 19.34 -8.15
N ILE A 6 -27.95 19.12 -6.92
CA ILE A 6 -26.53 18.97 -6.61
C ILE A 6 -26.07 17.67 -7.30
N PRO A 7 -25.05 17.69 -8.17
CA PRO A 7 -24.49 16.46 -8.70
C PRO A 7 -23.89 15.67 -7.52
N ALA A 8 -24.50 14.53 -7.21
CA ALA A 8 -24.01 13.58 -6.22
C ALA A 8 -22.86 12.76 -6.81
N ASP A 9 -21.79 13.43 -7.21
CA ASP A 9 -20.53 12.79 -7.60
C ASP A 9 -19.43 13.23 -6.62
N ALA A 10 -19.59 12.81 -5.37
CA ALA A 10 -18.45 12.61 -4.51
C ALA A 10 -18.16 11.11 -4.56
N THR A 11 -17.34 10.70 -5.53
CA THR A 11 -16.81 9.33 -5.61
C THR A 11 -16.10 9.05 -4.30
N THR A 12 -16.83 8.41 -3.38
CA THR A 12 -16.31 8.08 -2.07
C THR A 12 -15.59 6.76 -2.30
N ILE A 13 -14.26 6.80 -2.37
CA ILE A 13 -13.43 5.58 -2.37
C ILE A 13 -13.92 4.76 -1.18
N SER A 14 -14.44 3.56 -1.44
CA SER A 14 -14.91 2.69 -0.35
C SER A 14 -13.75 2.42 0.60
N ALA A 15 -14.02 2.16 1.88
CA ALA A 15 -12.97 1.68 2.79
C ALA A 15 -12.29 0.41 2.23
N ASP A 16 -13.03 -0.40 1.46
CA ASP A 16 -12.50 -1.55 0.72
C ASP A 16 -11.53 -1.14 -0.41
N ASP A 17 -11.87 -0.13 -1.21
CA ASP A 17 -10.98 0.38 -2.27
C ASP A 17 -9.69 0.97 -1.68
N HIS A 18 -9.79 1.58 -0.48
CA HIS A 18 -8.63 2.10 0.24
C HIS A 18 -7.74 0.97 0.79
N ALA A 19 -8.34 -0.13 1.24
CA ALA A 19 -7.60 -1.32 1.68
C ALA A 19 -6.89 -2.01 0.50
N ASP A 20 -7.56 -2.14 -0.65
CA ASP A 20 -6.97 -2.69 -1.86
C ASP A 20 -5.80 -1.84 -2.36
N LEU A 21 -5.96 -0.52 -2.37
CA LEU A 21 -4.90 0.41 -2.73
C LEU A 21 -3.71 0.34 -1.76
N PHE A 22 -3.97 0.16 -0.46
CA PHE A 22 -2.93 -0.06 0.54
C PHE A 22 -2.16 -1.35 0.28
N LEU A 23 -2.85 -2.47 0.07
CA LEU A 23 -2.22 -3.76 -0.21
C LEU A 23 -1.41 -3.74 -1.52
N ASP A 24 -1.90 -3.05 -2.55
CA ASP A 24 -1.17 -2.85 -3.81
C ASP A 24 0.15 -2.08 -3.58
N THR A 25 0.08 -1.02 -2.77
CA THR A 25 1.24 -0.19 -2.44
C THR A 25 2.27 -0.97 -1.61
N VAL A 26 1.82 -1.77 -0.64
CA VAL A 26 2.69 -2.68 0.14
C VAL A 26 3.36 -3.69 -0.79
N ARG A 27 2.60 -4.29 -1.72
CA ARG A 27 3.14 -5.23 -2.71
C ARG A 27 4.23 -4.59 -3.56
N ALA A 28 3.99 -3.38 -4.07
CA ALA A 28 4.97 -2.66 -4.87
C ALA A 28 6.25 -2.34 -4.07
N ALA A 29 6.12 -1.97 -2.80
CA ALA A 29 7.27 -1.75 -1.90
C ALA A 29 8.07 -3.05 -1.66
N MET A 30 7.38 -4.17 -1.43
CA MET A 30 8.02 -5.49 -1.27
C MET A 30 8.74 -5.96 -2.55
N GLU A 31 8.15 -5.74 -3.73
CA GLU A 31 8.80 -6.07 -5.01
C GLU A 31 10.06 -5.24 -5.25
N ARG A 32 10.06 -3.96 -4.86
CA ARG A 32 11.25 -3.11 -4.92
C ARG A 32 12.35 -3.64 -4.01
N ARG A 33 12.03 -3.95 -2.75
CA ARG A 33 12.99 -4.53 -1.80
C ARG A 33 13.55 -5.86 -2.27
N ARG A 34 12.71 -6.69 -2.92
CA ARG A 34 13.15 -7.92 -3.58
C ARG A 34 14.16 -7.68 -4.71
N TRP A 35 13.95 -6.62 -5.49
CA TRP A 35 14.90 -6.22 -6.52
C TRP A 35 16.20 -5.67 -5.94
N GLU A 36 16.12 -4.88 -4.86
CA GLU A 36 17.27 -4.22 -4.22
C GLU A 36 18.17 -5.21 -3.46
N LEU A 37 17.57 -6.12 -2.68
CA LEU A 37 18.28 -7.14 -1.92
C LEU A 37 18.71 -8.32 -2.81
N GLY A 38 17.97 -8.57 -3.89
CA GLY A 38 18.07 -9.80 -4.67
C GLY A 38 17.22 -10.91 -4.06
N ALA A 39 16.57 -11.70 -4.92
CA ALA A 39 15.62 -12.73 -4.49
C ALA A 39 16.25 -13.82 -3.61
N GLU A 40 17.55 -14.11 -3.78
CA GLU A 40 18.27 -15.08 -2.95
C GLU A 40 18.56 -14.54 -1.54
N ALA A 41 18.89 -13.26 -1.41
CA ALA A 41 19.14 -12.64 -0.10
C ALA A 41 17.89 -12.56 0.76
N LEU A 42 16.71 -12.41 0.16
CA LEU A 42 15.43 -12.42 0.87
C LEU A 42 15.10 -13.78 1.50
N GLY A 43 15.57 -14.87 0.90
CA GLY A 43 15.40 -16.23 1.43
C GLY A 43 16.36 -16.56 2.56
N ASP A 44 17.42 -15.76 2.76
CA ASP A 44 18.44 -15.95 3.79
C ASP A 44 18.27 -14.99 4.98
N LEU A 45 17.25 -14.13 4.94
CA LEU A 45 16.90 -13.24 6.05
C LEU A 45 16.43 -14.05 7.26
N SER A 46 16.89 -13.64 8.43
CA SER A 46 16.29 -14.08 9.69
C SER A 46 14.85 -13.55 9.83
N ASP A 47 14.06 -14.18 10.70
CA ASP A 47 12.68 -13.73 10.99
C ASP A 47 12.63 -12.25 11.42
N GLU A 48 13.65 -11.78 12.14
CA GLU A 48 13.76 -10.40 12.62
C GLU A 48 14.04 -9.42 11.48
N GLU A 49 14.90 -9.79 10.53
CA GLU A 49 15.19 -8.99 9.34
C GLU A 49 14.00 -8.98 8.37
N LEU A 50 13.34 -10.12 8.19
CA LEU A 50 12.12 -10.21 7.39
C LEU A 50 11.00 -9.35 7.98
N ALA A 51 10.84 -9.34 9.30
CA ALA A 51 9.90 -8.47 9.99
C ALA A 51 10.21 -6.99 9.72
N ALA A 52 11.48 -6.57 9.83
CA ALA A 52 11.88 -5.20 9.50
C ALA A 52 11.62 -4.84 8.02
N VAL A 53 11.79 -5.80 7.11
CA VAL A 53 11.47 -5.64 5.68
C VAL A 53 9.96 -5.44 5.47
N ILE A 54 9.12 -6.19 6.18
CA ILE A 54 7.67 -6.06 6.07
C ILE A 54 7.18 -4.76 6.72
N GLU A 55 7.63 -4.45 7.94
CA GLU A 55 7.26 -3.25 8.68
C GLU A 55 7.61 -1.98 7.91
N GLY A 56 8.79 -1.93 7.29
CA GLY A 56 9.18 -0.80 6.45
C GLY A 56 8.29 -0.66 5.21
N ALA A 57 7.91 -1.76 4.54
CA ALA A 57 6.99 -1.71 3.40
C ALA A 57 5.58 -1.24 3.81
N MET A 58 5.09 -1.67 4.97
CA MET A 58 3.81 -1.23 5.55
C MET A 58 3.82 0.26 5.91
N SER A 59 4.93 0.74 6.51
CA SER A 59 5.11 2.15 6.86
C SER A 59 5.16 3.05 5.61
N GLU A 60 5.90 2.63 4.57
CA GLU A 60 5.94 3.33 3.28
C GLU A 60 4.56 3.40 2.62
N ALA A 61 3.80 2.30 2.62
CA ALA A 61 2.45 2.28 2.07
C ALA A 61 1.50 3.19 2.86
N GLY A 62 1.64 3.24 4.19
CA GLY A 62 0.89 4.18 5.03
C GLY A 62 1.20 5.64 4.70
N ALA A 63 2.47 5.98 4.47
CA ALA A 63 2.90 7.33 4.12
C ALA A 63 2.55 7.75 2.68
N ALA A 64 2.47 6.81 1.74
CA ALA A 64 2.10 7.10 0.35
C ALA A 64 0.59 7.40 0.18
N LEU A 65 -0.24 6.93 1.12
CA LEU A 65 -1.69 7.04 1.08
C LEU A 65 -2.25 8.07 2.08
N GLY A 66 -1.40 8.65 2.94
CA GLY A 66 -1.76 9.61 4.00
C GLY A 66 -1.26 11.03 3.74
#